data_AF-A0A223EE95-F1
#
_entry.id   AF-A0A223EE95-F1
#
_cell.length_a   1.000
_cell.length_b   1.000
_cell.length_c   1.000
_cell.angle_alpha   90.00
_cell.angle_beta   90.00
_cell.angle_gamma   90.00
#
_symmetry.space_group_name_H-M   'P 1'
#
loop_
_entity.id
_entity.type
_entity.pdbx_description
1 polymer ?
#
loop_
_entity_poly.entity_id
_entity_poly.type
_entity_poly.pdbx_seq_one_letter_code
_entity_poly.pdbx_strand_id
1 'polypeptide(L)'
;MKRIFSGIQPSGSVTLGNYIGAMKQFVNLQNEYDCFFCIVDQHAITVPQDRIKLRKNIKTLAALYLAIGLDPEKNTIFIQSEVPAHAQAGWILQSISYIGELERMTQFKDKSAGKEGVSAALLTYPPLMAADILLYSTDVVPVGEDQRQHLELTRDLAERFNKKHNDIFKIPEISLPTEGARIMSLQEPTKKMSKSDPNKKATIALLDDPKQIEKNIKSAVTDSEGIVRYDKENKAGVSNLMSIYSIFSGKSYSEIEEMYEGKGYGDFKSDLAEVVLGEILPIQERYNELIDSPELDEILDRGAEKANIEANKMIRKMYNGMGLGRKR
;
A
#
# COMPACT_ATOMS: atom_id res chain seq x y z
N MET A 1 20.90 -5.31 9.63
CA MET A 1 19.57 -5.74 9.12
C MET A 1 19.35 -5.08 7.77
N LYS A 2 18.75 -5.77 6.79
CA LYS A 2 18.38 -5.13 5.51
C LYS A 2 17.29 -4.07 5.76
N ARG A 3 17.21 -3.03 4.93
CA ARG A 3 16.21 -1.95 5.04
C ARG A 3 15.07 -2.09 4.05
N ILE A 4 13.86 -1.83 4.52
CA ILE A 4 12.66 -1.77 3.69
C ILE A 4 12.08 -0.36 3.69
N PHE A 5 11.61 0.09 2.53
CA PHE A 5 10.74 1.25 2.40
C PHE A 5 9.43 0.84 1.71
N SER A 6 8.30 1.25 2.26
CA SER A 6 7.01 1.16 1.58
C SER A 6 6.14 2.37 1.88
N GLY A 7 5.46 2.87 0.86
CA GLY A 7 4.62 4.07 0.93
C GLY A 7 3.18 3.79 0.48
N ILE A 8 2.19 4.29 1.23
CA ILE A 8 0.77 4.23 0.84
C ILE A 8 0.17 5.64 0.81
N GLN A 9 -0.57 5.94 -0.26
CA GLN A 9 -1.26 7.22 -0.41
C GLN A 9 -2.47 7.30 0.54
N PRO A 10 -2.63 8.41 1.30
CA PRO A 10 -3.81 8.68 2.15
C PRO A 10 -5.03 9.05 1.30
N SER A 11 -5.56 8.05 0.59
CA SER A 11 -6.51 8.21 -0.51
C SER A 11 -7.95 7.80 -0.14
N GLY A 12 -8.20 7.49 1.14
CA GLY A 12 -9.51 7.12 1.66
C GLY A 12 -9.51 5.73 2.29
N SER A 13 -10.58 4.99 2.04
CA SER A 13 -10.82 3.67 2.65
C SER A 13 -9.77 2.64 2.21
N VAL A 14 -9.18 1.95 3.19
CA VAL A 14 -8.36 0.76 2.98
C VAL A 14 -9.30 -0.42 2.83
N THR A 15 -9.31 -1.03 1.63
CA THR A 15 -10.12 -2.22 1.38
C THR A 15 -9.46 -3.49 1.90
N LEU A 16 -10.23 -4.56 2.06
CA LEU A 16 -9.74 -5.89 2.39
C LEU A 16 -8.66 -6.37 1.42
N GLY A 17 -8.81 -6.03 0.13
CA GLY A 17 -7.80 -6.32 -0.89
C GLY A 17 -6.49 -5.55 -0.67
N ASN A 18 -6.53 -4.32 -0.15
CA ASN A 18 -5.32 -3.58 0.23
C ASN A 18 -4.66 -4.17 1.48
N TYR A 19 -5.48 -4.57 2.45
CA TYR A 19 -5.00 -5.20 3.67
C TYR A 19 -4.28 -6.52 3.38
N ILE A 20 -4.94 -7.46 2.70
CA ILE A 20 -4.39 -8.77 2.35
C ILE A 20 -3.19 -8.64 1.39
N GLY A 21 -3.32 -7.78 0.37
CA GLY A 21 -2.33 -7.69 -0.70
C GLY A 21 -1.05 -6.96 -0.34
N ALA A 22 -1.04 -6.18 0.74
CA ALA A 22 0.14 -5.40 1.13
C ALA A 22 0.28 -5.26 2.66
N MET A 23 -0.70 -4.66 3.33
CA MET A 23 -0.51 -4.20 4.71
C MET A 23 -0.29 -5.35 5.71
N LYS A 24 -0.97 -6.49 5.56
CA LYS A 24 -0.76 -7.67 6.40
C LYS A 24 0.68 -8.21 6.30
N GLN A 25 1.34 -8.04 5.16
CA GLN A 25 2.74 -8.47 4.97
C GLN A 25 3.72 -7.58 5.73
N PHE A 26 3.40 -6.29 5.90
CA PHE A 26 4.25 -5.36 6.65
C PHE A 26 4.45 -5.81 8.10
N VAL A 27 3.42 -6.42 8.70
CA VAL A 27 3.44 -6.96 10.06
C VAL A 27 4.41 -8.13 10.21
N ASN A 28 4.64 -8.90 9.14
CA ASN A 28 5.65 -9.96 9.15
C ASN A 28 7.06 -9.38 8.95
N LEU A 29 7.20 -8.45 7.98
CA LEU A 29 8.48 -7.86 7.60
C LEU A 29 9.17 -7.08 8.73
N GLN A 30 8.41 -6.43 9.63
CA GLN A 30 8.99 -5.66 10.76
C GLN A 30 9.85 -6.49 11.71
N ASN A 31 9.76 -7.82 11.71
CA ASN A 31 10.59 -8.67 12.57
C ASN A 31 11.91 -9.08 11.90
N GLU A 32 12.04 -8.86 10.59
CA GLU A 32 13.20 -9.28 9.79
C GLU A 32 14.00 -8.09 9.22
N TYR A 33 13.38 -6.92 9.11
CA TYR A 33 13.90 -5.74 8.42
C TYR A 33 13.83 -4.46 9.28
N ASP A 34 14.72 -3.51 9.01
CA ASP A 34 14.61 -2.13 9.46
C ASP A 34 13.66 -1.39 8.51
N CYS A 35 12.42 -1.17 8.93
CA CYS A 35 11.34 -0.73 8.05
C CYS A 35 11.01 0.76 8.19
N PHE A 36 10.79 1.38 7.04
CA PHE A 36 10.25 2.72 6.88
C PHE A 36 8.89 2.63 6.18
N PHE A 37 7.82 2.92 6.92
CA PHE A 37 6.46 2.96 6.41
C PHE A 37 5.98 4.40 6.30
N CYS A 38 5.76 4.85 5.08
CA CYS A 38 5.49 6.25 4.79
C CYS A 38 4.03 6.47 4.37
N ILE A 39 3.41 7.49 4.95
CA ILE A 39 2.13 8.03 4.48
C ILE A 39 2.46 9.09 3.42
N VAL A 40 2.33 8.71 2.15
CA VAL A 40 2.79 9.52 1.02
C VAL A 40 1.76 10.56 0.58
N ASP A 41 1.58 11.57 1.41
CA ASP A 41 0.61 12.65 1.20
C ASP A 41 0.98 13.61 0.05
N GLN A 42 2.27 13.81 -0.26
CA GLN A 42 2.70 14.57 -1.44
C GLN A 42 2.35 13.83 -2.75
N HIS A 43 2.36 12.49 -2.73
CA HIS A 43 1.85 11.69 -3.85
C HIS A 43 0.33 11.75 -3.99
N ALA A 44 -0.42 11.96 -2.91
CA ALA A 44 -1.88 12.06 -2.99
C ALA A 44 -2.33 13.32 -3.75
N ILE A 45 -1.57 14.41 -3.66
CA ILE A 45 -1.90 15.71 -4.29
C ILE A 45 -1.50 15.81 -5.77
N THR A 46 -1.02 14.73 -6.39
CA THR A 46 -0.81 14.69 -7.86
C THR A 46 -2.14 14.79 -8.63
N VAL A 47 -3.26 14.56 -7.93
CA VAL A 47 -4.63 14.82 -8.38
C VAL A 47 -5.35 15.68 -7.32
N PRO A 48 -6.45 16.38 -7.67
CA PRO A 48 -7.17 17.23 -6.72
C PRO A 48 -7.62 16.47 -5.47
N GLN A 49 -7.42 17.08 -4.30
CA GLN A 49 -7.82 16.54 -3.00
C GLN A 49 -8.67 17.58 -2.25
N ASP A 50 -9.69 17.10 -1.52
CA ASP A 50 -10.35 17.93 -0.52
C ASP A 50 -9.46 18.02 0.73
N ARG A 51 -9.20 19.24 1.19
CA ARG A 51 -8.25 19.50 2.30
C ARG A 51 -8.66 18.85 3.62
N ILE A 52 -9.96 18.74 3.90
CA ILE A 52 -10.47 18.18 5.16
C ILE A 52 -10.38 16.66 5.08
N LYS A 53 -10.78 16.07 3.95
CA LYS A 53 -10.66 14.64 3.69
C LYS A 53 -9.21 14.18 3.68
N LEU A 54 -8.29 14.93 3.07
CA LEU A 54 -6.87 14.56 3.03
C LEU A 54 -6.29 14.47 4.45
N ARG A 55 -6.50 15.49 5.28
CA ARG A 55 -6.05 15.47 6.69
C ARG A 55 -6.63 14.29 7.46
N LYS A 56 -7.94 14.04 7.31
CA LYS A 56 -8.59 12.88 7.92
C LYS A 56 -7.96 11.57 7.45
N ASN A 57 -7.76 11.42 6.13
CA ASN A 57 -7.20 10.20 5.55
C ASN A 57 -5.75 9.95 5.99
N ILE A 58 -4.95 10.99 6.21
CA ILE A 58 -3.60 10.87 6.75
C ILE A 58 -3.64 10.26 8.15
N LYS A 59 -4.42 10.86 9.06
CA LYS A 59 -4.59 10.32 10.43
C LYS A 59 -5.19 8.92 10.43
N THR A 60 -6.21 8.69 9.60
CA THR A 60 -6.84 7.37 9.46
C THR A 60 -5.84 6.30 9.00
N LEU A 61 -5.00 6.61 8.00
CA LEU A 61 -4.00 5.64 7.53
C LEU A 61 -2.92 5.38 8.58
N ALA A 62 -2.48 6.40 9.32
CA ALA A 62 -1.55 6.25 10.44
C ALA A 62 -2.12 5.33 11.53
N ALA A 63 -3.35 5.60 11.98
CA ALA A 63 -4.03 4.77 12.98
C ALA A 63 -4.23 3.33 12.49
N LEU A 64 -4.58 3.14 11.21
CA LEU A 64 -4.71 1.81 10.63
C LEU A 64 -3.39 1.05 10.58
N TYR A 65 -2.26 1.70 10.27
CA TYR A 65 -0.94 1.05 10.31
C TYR A 65 -0.62 0.47 11.69
N LEU A 66 -0.92 1.21 12.75
CA LEU A 66 -0.73 0.73 14.11
C LEU A 66 -1.76 -0.33 14.50
N ALA A 67 -3.02 -0.13 14.10
CA ALA A 67 -4.12 -1.03 14.43
C ALA A 67 -3.99 -2.44 13.82
N ILE A 68 -3.34 -2.57 12.67
CA ILE A 68 -3.02 -3.88 12.09
C ILE A 68 -1.84 -4.58 12.77
N GLY A 69 -1.15 -3.91 13.72
CA GLY A 69 -0.04 -4.49 14.49
C GLY A 69 1.36 -4.07 14.05
N LEU A 70 1.53 -2.95 13.33
CA LEU A 70 2.87 -2.37 13.20
C LEU A 70 3.32 -1.76 14.53
N ASP A 71 4.47 -2.20 15.00
CA ASP A 71 5.08 -1.75 16.24
C ASP A 71 5.91 -0.48 15.97
N PRO A 72 5.55 0.69 16.53
CA PRO A 72 6.27 1.95 16.30
C PRO A 72 7.67 1.97 16.90
N GLU A 73 8.00 1.05 17.82
CA GLU A 73 9.36 0.93 18.37
C GLU A 73 10.27 0.12 17.44
N LYS A 74 9.71 -0.77 16.61
CA LYS A 74 10.45 -1.53 15.60
C LYS A 74 10.54 -0.83 14.26
N ASN A 75 9.55 0.00 13.92
CA ASN A 75 9.39 0.59 12.60
C ASN A 75 9.43 2.12 12.64
N THR A 76 9.89 2.74 11.57
CA THR A 76 9.76 4.19 11.39
C THR A 76 8.48 4.47 10.60
N ILE A 77 7.43 4.94 11.28
CA ILE A 77 6.14 5.27 10.67
C ILE A 77 6.01 6.80 10.62
N PHE A 78 5.87 7.40 9.44
CA PHE A 78 5.93 8.86 9.30
C PHE A 78 5.13 9.38 8.11
N ILE A 79 4.89 10.69 8.09
CA ILE A 79 4.22 11.40 6.98
C ILE A 79 5.27 12.01 6.05
N GLN A 80 5.11 11.80 4.75
CA GLN A 80 6.09 12.21 3.73
C GLN A 80 6.38 13.71 3.77
N SER A 81 5.35 14.55 3.85
CA SER A 81 5.50 16.01 3.85
C SER A 81 6.21 16.58 5.09
N GLU A 82 6.31 15.81 6.18
CA GLU A 82 7.02 16.18 7.41
C GLU A 82 8.54 15.92 7.34
N VAL A 83 8.99 15.34 6.23
CA VAL A 83 10.41 15.10 5.94
C VAL A 83 10.79 15.82 4.64
N PRO A 84 11.26 17.09 4.71
CA PRO A 84 11.52 17.92 3.52
C PRO A 84 12.51 17.32 2.51
N ALA A 85 13.36 16.39 2.97
CA ALA A 85 14.30 15.66 2.13
C ALA A 85 13.61 14.94 0.95
N HIS A 86 12.37 14.48 1.10
CA HIS A 86 11.61 13.84 0.00
C HIS A 86 11.44 14.78 -1.19
N ALA A 87 10.97 16.01 -0.96
CA ALA A 87 10.82 17.01 -2.01
C ALA A 87 12.18 17.44 -2.59
N GLN A 88 13.21 17.59 -1.76
CA GLN A 88 14.56 17.97 -2.19
C GLN A 88 15.18 16.91 -3.10
N ALA A 89 15.15 15.64 -2.69
CA ALA A 89 15.64 14.53 -3.49
C ALA A 89 14.77 14.31 -4.73
N GLY A 90 13.45 14.49 -4.63
CA GLY A 90 12.52 14.41 -5.76
C GLY A 90 12.89 15.40 -6.87
N TRP A 91 13.22 16.65 -6.50
CA TRP A 91 13.72 17.66 -7.46
C TRP A 91 15.05 17.25 -8.10
N ILE A 92 15.99 16.74 -7.30
CA ILE A 92 17.28 16.25 -7.81
C ILE A 92 17.08 15.12 -8.81
N LEU A 93 16.27 14.12 -8.45
CA LEU A 93 16.03 12.96 -9.31
C LEU A 93 15.25 13.35 -10.57
N GLN A 94 14.33 14.31 -10.47
CA GLN A 94 13.67 14.88 -11.63
C GLN A 94 14.66 15.54 -12.60
N SER A 95 15.69 16.23 -12.08
CA SER A 95 16.72 16.88 -12.93
C SER A 95 17.61 15.90 -13.73
N ILE A 96 17.62 14.62 -13.37
CA ILE A 96 18.34 13.56 -14.10
C ILE A 96 17.40 12.59 -14.83
N SER A 97 16.08 12.73 -14.65
CA SER A 97 15.07 11.94 -15.34
C SER A 97 14.79 12.54 -16.71
N TYR A 98 14.54 11.71 -17.72
CA TYR A 98 14.16 12.18 -19.05
C TYR A 98 12.64 12.17 -19.22
N ILE A 99 12.10 13.21 -19.86
CA ILE A 99 10.65 13.35 -20.12
C ILE A 99 10.08 12.08 -20.75
N GLY A 100 10.75 11.52 -21.77
CA GLY A 100 10.28 10.32 -22.45
C GLY A 100 10.21 9.07 -21.54
N GLU A 101 11.01 8.98 -20.48
CA GLU A 101 10.89 7.89 -19.48
C GLU A 101 9.59 8.03 -18.70
N LEU A 102 9.26 9.25 -18.30
CA LEU A 102 8.06 9.58 -17.54
C LEU A 102 6.78 9.40 -18.38
N GLU A 103 6.78 9.85 -19.64
CA GLU A 103 5.65 9.71 -20.56
C GLU A 103 5.35 8.25 -20.94
N ARG A 104 6.33 7.35 -20.84
CA ARG A 104 6.16 5.92 -21.12
C ARG A 104 5.56 5.14 -19.94
N MET A 105 5.44 5.75 -18.77
CA MET A 105 4.85 5.08 -17.60
C MET A 105 3.37 4.75 -17.86
N THR A 106 3.01 3.48 -17.70
CA THR A 106 1.63 3.00 -17.93
C THR A 106 0.65 3.70 -17.00
N GLN A 107 1.01 3.87 -15.71
CA GLN A 107 0.17 4.60 -14.76
C GLN A 107 -0.05 6.08 -15.14
N PHE A 108 0.94 6.74 -15.75
CA PHE A 108 0.76 8.10 -16.24
C PHE A 108 -0.24 8.11 -17.41
N LYS A 109 -0.06 7.22 -18.39
CA LYS A 109 -0.97 7.10 -19.55
C LYS A 109 -2.41 6.82 -19.10
N ASP A 110 -2.60 5.83 -18.21
CA ASP A 110 -3.92 5.44 -17.73
C ASP A 110 -4.61 6.56 -16.94
N LYS A 111 -3.86 7.27 -16.08
CA LYS A 111 -4.42 8.35 -15.24
C LYS A 111 -4.58 9.69 -15.97
N SER A 112 -3.92 9.88 -17.11
CA SER A 112 -4.01 11.09 -17.94
C SER A 112 -4.99 10.96 -19.10
N ALA A 113 -5.28 9.73 -19.54
CA ALA A 113 -6.20 9.47 -20.64
C ALA A 113 -7.57 10.14 -20.42
N GLY A 114 -8.04 10.86 -21.44
CA GLY A 114 -9.35 11.50 -21.45
C GLY A 114 -9.49 12.75 -20.57
N LYS A 115 -8.39 13.31 -20.04
CA LYS A 115 -8.40 14.56 -19.26
C LYS A 115 -8.02 15.77 -20.09
N GLU A 116 -8.76 16.87 -19.94
CA GLU A 116 -8.46 18.15 -20.60
C GLU A 116 -7.20 18.82 -20.04
N GLY A 117 -6.94 18.63 -18.74
CA GLY A 117 -5.76 19.15 -18.05
C GLY A 117 -5.14 18.10 -17.15
N VAL A 118 -3.83 17.91 -17.28
CA VAL A 118 -3.06 16.95 -16.49
C VAL A 118 -2.04 17.72 -15.66
N SER A 119 -2.05 17.50 -14.34
CA SER A 119 -1.06 18.09 -13.45
C SER A 119 0.35 17.64 -13.85
N ALA A 120 1.32 18.57 -13.86
CA ALA A 120 2.73 18.22 -14.04
C ALA A 120 3.19 17.20 -12.99
N ALA A 121 2.66 17.27 -11.77
CA ALA A 121 2.97 16.32 -10.71
C ALA A 121 2.51 14.88 -11.05
N LEU A 122 1.48 14.70 -11.88
CA LEU A 122 1.09 13.36 -12.34
C LEU A 122 2.12 12.75 -13.31
N LEU A 123 2.87 13.58 -14.03
CA LEU A 123 4.00 13.13 -14.86
C LEU A 123 5.26 12.92 -14.01
N THR A 124 5.49 13.78 -13.02
CA THR A 124 6.76 13.85 -12.26
C THR A 124 6.73 13.18 -10.89
N TYR A 125 5.65 12.49 -10.52
CA TYR A 125 5.65 11.69 -9.28
C TYR A 125 6.64 10.51 -9.29
N PRO A 126 7.01 9.86 -10.41
CA PRO A 126 7.96 8.75 -10.36
C PRO A 126 9.35 9.14 -9.80
N PRO A 127 9.95 10.29 -10.17
CA PRO A 127 11.14 10.82 -9.47
C PRO A 127 10.95 11.06 -7.97
N LEU A 128 9.77 11.48 -7.53
CA LEU A 128 9.46 11.62 -6.10
C LEU A 128 9.40 10.25 -5.42
N MET A 129 8.79 9.24 -6.05
CA MET A 129 8.80 7.86 -5.55
C MET A 129 10.22 7.30 -5.46
N ALA A 130 11.07 7.57 -6.45
CA ALA A 130 12.47 7.19 -6.40
C ALA A 130 13.20 7.87 -5.23
N ALA A 131 12.89 9.14 -4.95
CA ALA A 131 13.45 9.84 -3.79
C ALA A 131 13.02 9.18 -2.48
N ASP A 132 11.74 8.85 -2.35
CA ASP A 132 11.20 8.18 -1.17
C ASP A 132 11.98 6.90 -0.83
N ILE A 133 12.32 6.10 -1.85
CA ILE A 133 13.04 4.84 -1.70
C ILE A 133 14.53 5.07 -1.42
N LEU A 134 15.19 5.94 -2.20
CA LEU A 134 16.65 6.05 -2.19
C LEU A 134 17.20 6.81 -0.97
N LEU A 135 16.39 7.67 -0.34
CA LEU A 135 16.79 8.43 0.85
C LEU A 135 17.25 7.56 2.02
N TYR A 136 16.69 6.36 2.16
CA TYR A 136 16.92 5.49 3.31
C TYR A 136 17.95 4.38 3.06
N SER A 137 18.64 4.40 1.91
CA SER A 137 19.53 3.32 1.48
C SER A 137 18.83 1.96 1.48
N THR A 138 17.59 1.96 0.97
CA THR A 138 16.67 0.81 0.97
C THR A 138 17.26 -0.40 0.25
N ASP A 139 17.19 -1.57 0.87
CA ASP A 139 17.56 -2.85 0.28
C ASP A 139 16.42 -3.41 -0.57
N VAL A 140 15.22 -3.43 -0.01
CA VAL A 140 14.08 -4.16 -0.56
C VAL A 140 12.85 -3.26 -0.54
N VAL A 141 12.07 -3.28 -1.62
CA VAL A 141 10.80 -2.55 -1.68
C VAL A 141 9.67 -3.55 -1.94
N PRO A 142 8.80 -3.81 -0.94
CA PRO A 142 7.63 -4.67 -1.10
C PRO A 142 6.53 -3.90 -1.83
N VAL A 143 6.26 -4.29 -3.08
CA VAL A 143 5.22 -3.64 -3.89
C VAL A 143 4.44 -4.64 -4.73
N GLY A 144 3.21 -4.27 -5.08
CA GLY A 144 2.42 -5.00 -6.07
C GLY A 144 3.00 -4.85 -7.48
N GLU A 145 2.59 -5.77 -8.37
CA GLU A 145 3.01 -5.79 -9.77
C GLU A 145 2.77 -4.46 -10.51
N ASP A 146 1.73 -3.72 -10.12
CA ASP A 146 1.40 -2.41 -10.71
C ASP A 146 2.46 -1.33 -10.48
N GLN A 147 3.37 -1.53 -9.52
CA GLN A 147 4.46 -0.61 -9.20
C GLN A 147 5.83 -1.05 -9.77
N ARG A 148 5.90 -2.21 -10.42
CA ARG A 148 7.15 -2.76 -10.97
C ARG A 148 7.87 -1.76 -11.87
N GLN A 149 7.12 -1.08 -12.75
CA GLN A 149 7.70 -0.11 -13.69
C GLN A 149 8.34 1.10 -12.99
N HIS A 150 7.76 1.58 -11.88
CA HIS A 150 8.36 2.68 -11.11
C HIS A 150 9.63 2.26 -10.38
N LEU A 151 9.69 1.01 -9.94
CA LEU A 151 10.86 0.42 -9.29
C LEU A 151 12.01 0.24 -10.27
N GLU A 152 11.74 -0.21 -11.49
CA GLU A 152 12.74 -0.23 -12.56
C GLU A 152 13.27 1.18 -12.86
N LEU A 153 12.38 2.18 -13.00
CA LEU A 153 12.82 3.57 -13.17
C LEU A 153 13.65 4.07 -11.98
N THR A 154 13.27 3.72 -10.75
CA THR A 154 14.02 4.08 -9.54
C THR A 154 15.44 3.52 -9.59
N ARG A 155 15.61 2.28 -10.03
CA ARG A 155 16.91 1.63 -10.22
C ARG A 155 17.71 2.32 -11.32
N ASP A 156 17.10 2.62 -12.46
CA ASP A 156 17.74 3.35 -13.56
C ASP A 156 18.26 4.73 -13.13
N LEU A 157 17.45 5.48 -12.36
CA LEU A 157 17.84 6.78 -11.82
C LEU A 157 18.97 6.66 -10.79
N ALA A 158 18.92 5.66 -9.92
CA ALA A 158 19.96 5.40 -8.95
C ALA A 158 21.30 5.06 -9.62
N GLU A 159 21.30 4.16 -10.60
CA GLU A 159 22.49 3.79 -11.38
C GLU A 159 23.06 4.99 -12.16
N ARG A 160 22.19 5.78 -12.80
CA ARG A 160 22.57 6.99 -13.53
C ARG A 160 23.23 8.02 -12.62
N PHE A 161 22.67 8.22 -11.43
CA PHE A 161 23.24 9.14 -10.44
C PHE A 161 24.60 8.63 -9.94
N ASN A 162 24.69 7.34 -9.61
CA ASN A 162 25.92 6.70 -9.12
C ASN A 162 27.07 6.80 -10.12
N LYS A 163 26.82 6.49 -11.40
CA LYS A 163 27.81 6.62 -12.49
C LYS A 163 28.39 8.02 -12.61
N LYS A 164 27.62 9.05 -12.24
CA LYS A 164 28.03 10.45 -12.35
C LYS A 164 28.62 11.01 -11.05
N HIS A 165 28.23 10.47 -9.89
CA HIS A 165 28.45 11.11 -8.59
C HIS A 165 29.09 10.19 -7.52
N ASN A 166 29.83 9.14 -7.92
CA ASN A 166 30.61 8.24 -7.05
C ASN A 166 29.76 7.33 -6.13
N ASP A 167 28.88 6.51 -6.71
CA ASP A 167 28.21 5.40 -6.00
C ASP A 167 27.53 5.78 -4.67
N ILE A 168 26.67 6.80 -4.71
CA ILE A 168 25.97 7.34 -3.53
C ILE A 168 24.79 6.46 -3.08
N PHE A 169 24.02 5.93 -4.03
CA PHE A 169 22.81 5.18 -3.76
C PHE A 169 23.04 3.68 -3.72
N LYS A 170 22.31 3.02 -2.83
CA LYS A 170 22.07 1.59 -2.91
C LYS A 170 20.99 1.31 -3.96
N ILE A 171 21.19 0.31 -4.80
CA ILE A 171 20.21 -0.08 -5.81
C ILE A 171 19.18 -1.03 -5.15
N PRO A 172 17.89 -0.64 -5.05
CA PRO A 172 16.90 -1.46 -4.35
C PRO A 172 16.51 -2.72 -5.15
N GLU A 173 16.28 -3.81 -4.43
CA GLU A 173 15.70 -5.06 -4.93
C GLU A 173 14.16 -4.96 -4.91
N ILE A 174 13.52 -5.47 -5.97
CA ILE A 174 12.07 -5.57 -6.03
C ILE A 174 11.66 -6.84 -5.29
N SER A 175 10.89 -6.70 -4.21
CA SER A 175 10.23 -7.83 -3.57
C SER A 175 8.77 -7.82 -4.00
N LEU A 176 8.44 -8.75 -4.87
CA LEU A 176 7.05 -9.04 -5.18
C LEU A 176 6.50 -9.96 -4.08
N PRO A 177 5.29 -9.71 -3.58
CA PRO A 177 4.58 -10.65 -2.73
C PRO A 177 4.64 -12.06 -3.31
N THR A 178 5.04 -13.06 -2.51
CA THR A 178 4.75 -14.47 -2.80
C THR A 178 3.24 -14.62 -2.85
N GLU A 179 2.68 -14.68 -4.07
CA GLU A 179 1.24 -14.71 -4.39
C GLU A 179 0.32 -14.29 -3.24
N GLY A 180 0.33 -13.00 -2.89
CA GLY A 180 -0.76 -12.46 -2.08
C GLY A 180 -2.05 -12.64 -2.89
N ALA A 181 -3.08 -13.27 -2.33
CA ALA A 181 -4.30 -13.53 -3.06
C ALA A 181 -4.84 -12.21 -3.62
N ARG A 182 -4.91 -12.10 -4.94
CA ARG A 182 -5.53 -10.96 -5.62
C ARG A 182 -7.02 -11.00 -5.32
N ILE A 183 -7.43 -10.25 -4.30
CA ILE A 183 -8.83 -10.20 -3.88
C ILE A 183 -9.66 -9.48 -4.95
N MET A 184 -10.71 -10.17 -5.41
CA MET A 184 -11.59 -9.72 -6.46
C MET A 184 -12.83 -9.03 -5.88
N SER A 185 -13.52 -8.26 -6.72
CA SER A 185 -14.79 -7.64 -6.35
C SER A 185 -15.81 -8.71 -5.97
N LEU A 186 -16.57 -8.44 -4.90
CA LEU A 186 -17.64 -9.34 -4.44
C LEU A 186 -18.82 -9.38 -5.40
N GLN A 187 -18.93 -8.41 -6.32
CA GLN A 187 -20.05 -8.31 -7.27
C GLN A 187 -19.61 -8.62 -8.71
N GLU A 188 -18.32 -8.42 -9.02
CA GLU A 188 -17.72 -8.75 -10.32
C GLU A 188 -16.43 -9.54 -10.10
N PRO A 189 -16.50 -10.86 -9.89
CA PRO A 189 -15.33 -11.69 -9.49
C PRO A 189 -14.16 -11.72 -10.50
N THR A 190 -14.35 -11.17 -11.71
CA THR A 190 -13.32 -11.00 -12.73
C THR A 190 -12.55 -9.67 -12.62
N LYS A 191 -13.04 -8.72 -11.81
CA LYS A 191 -12.39 -7.43 -11.55
C LYS A 191 -11.74 -7.42 -10.17
N LYS A 192 -10.58 -6.76 -10.05
CA LYS A 192 -9.90 -6.57 -8.76
C LYS A 192 -10.78 -5.70 -7.84
N MET A 193 -10.81 -6.03 -6.54
CA MET A 193 -11.47 -5.16 -5.55
C MET A 193 -10.80 -3.78 -5.57
N SER A 194 -11.61 -2.72 -5.72
CA SER A 194 -11.12 -1.35 -5.82
C SER A 194 -11.83 -0.43 -4.85
N LYS A 195 -11.06 0.36 -4.09
CA LYS A 195 -11.57 1.42 -3.21
C LYS A 195 -12.40 2.49 -3.93
N SER A 196 -12.26 2.61 -5.24
CA SER A 196 -12.98 3.59 -6.07
C SER A 196 -14.18 2.97 -6.81
N ASP A 197 -14.56 1.73 -6.49
CA ASP A 197 -15.74 1.11 -7.09
C ASP A 197 -17.01 1.88 -6.66
N PRO A 198 -17.86 2.32 -7.61
CA PRO A 198 -19.10 3.02 -7.27
C PRO A 198 -20.08 2.12 -6.51
N ASN A 199 -19.98 0.79 -6.68
CA ASN A 199 -20.80 -0.17 -5.98
C ASN A 199 -20.17 -0.55 -4.63
N LYS A 200 -20.68 0.02 -3.54
CA LYS A 200 -20.21 -0.30 -2.17
C LYS A 200 -20.35 -1.78 -1.79
N LYS A 201 -21.18 -2.57 -2.48
CA LYS A 201 -21.27 -4.02 -2.24
C LYS A 201 -20.12 -4.81 -2.85
N ALA A 202 -19.37 -4.22 -3.79
CA ALA A 202 -18.22 -4.83 -4.45
C ALA A 202 -17.00 -4.94 -3.53
N THR A 203 -16.96 -4.15 -2.45
CA THR A 203 -15.79 -3.97 -1.60
C THR A 203 -16.14 -4.11 -0.12
N ILE A 204 -15.12 -4.41 0.67
CA ILE A 204 -15.16 -4.33 2.14
C ILE A 204 -14.00 -3.42 2.54
N ALA A 205 -14.28 -2.37 3.29
CA ALA A 205 -13.25 -1.55 3.93
C ALA A 205 -13.01 -2.00 5.37
N LEU A 206 -11.78 -1.82 5.86
CA LEU A 206 -11.42 -2.18 7.25
C LEU A 206 -12.25 -1.41 8.30
N LEU A 207 -12.80 -0.26 7.94
CA LEU A 207 -13.59 0.60 8.82
C LEU A 207 -15.09 0.58 8.45
N ASP A 208 -15.54 -0.38 7.63
CA ASP A 208 -16.97 -0.57 7.38
C ASP A 208 -17.67 -1.07 8.65
N ASP A 209 -18.93 -0.67 8.81
CA ASP A 209 -19.78 -1.19 9.89
C ASP A 209 -19.87 -2.72 9.82
N PRO A 210 -19.75 -3.45 10.95
CA PRO A 210 -19.80 -4.92 10.95
C PRO A 210 -21.01 -5.53 10.23
N LYS A 211 -22.19 -4.91 10.34
CA LYS A 211 -23.40 -5.40 9.64
C LYS A 211 -23.31 -5.17 8.14
N GLN A 212 -22.63 -4.10 7.71
CA GLN A 212 -22.38 -3.84 6.30
C GLN A 212 -21.39 -4.86 5.71
N ILE A 213 -20.37 -5.26 6.46
CA ILE A 213 -19.42 -6.31 6.07
C ILE A 213 -20.16 -7.63 5.88
N GLU A 214 -20.96 -8.05 6.87
CA GLU A 214 -21.78 -9.26 6.80
C GLU A 214 -22.72 -9.25 5.59
N LYS A 215 -23.43 -8.14 5.38
CA LYS A 215 -24.33 -7.96 4.24
C LYS A 215 -23.60 -8.05 2.90
N ASN A 216 -22.42 -7.45 2.79
CA ASN A 216 -21.63 -7.48 1.56
C ASN A 216 -21.19 -8.91 1.22
N ILE A 217 -20.70 -9.66 2.21
CA ILE A 217 -20.30 -11.07 2.05
C ILE A 217 -21.50 -11.93 1.66
N LYS A 218 -22.63 -11.81 2.37
CA LYS A 218 -23.87 -12.55 2.05
C LYS A 218 -24.38 -12.26 0.64
N SER A 219 -24.20 -11.02 0.16
CA SER A 219 -24.59 -10.58 -1.18
C SER A 219 -23.56 -10.85 -2.27
N ALA A 220 -22.40 -11.45 -1.95
CA ALA A 220 -21.35 -11.72 -2.93
C ALA A 220 -21.87 -12.66 -4.03
N VAL A 221 -21.48 -12.39 -5.27
CA VAL A 221 -21.87 -13.18 -6.44
C VAL A 221 -21.22 -14.56 -6.38
N THR A 222 -22.04 -15.59 -6.54
CA THR A 222 -21.66 -17.00 -6.64
C THR A 222 -22.35 -17.63 -7.85
N ASP A 223 -21.92 -18.82 -8.26
CA ASP A 223 -22.63 -19.60 -9.27
C ASP A 223 -23.92 -20.24 -8.72
N SER A 224 -24.60 -21.05 -9.53
CA SER A 224 -25.84 -21.75 -9.19
C SER A 224 -25.66 -23.22 -8.79
N GLU A 225 -24.42 -23.74 -8.71
CA GLU A 225 -24.16 -25.15 -8.42
C GLU A 225 -24.35 -25.50 -6.94
N GLY A 226 -24.18 -24.52 -6.04
CA GLY A 226 -24.34 -24.72 -4.60
C GLY A 226 -23.22 -25.50 -3.92
N ILE A 227 -22.11 -25.75 -4.62
CA ILE A 227 -20.95 -26.53 -4.13
C ILE A 227 -19.78 -25.60 -3.84
N VAL A 228 -19.29 -25.60 -2.60
CA VAL A 228 -18.09 -24.86 -2.20
C VAL A 228 -16.86 -25.62 -2.70
N ARG A 229 -16.30 -25.19 -3.83
CA ARG A 229 -15.11 -25.77 -4.46
C ARG A 229 -14.29 -24.69 -5.12
N TYR A 230 -12.97 -24.78 -4.99
CA TYR A 230 -12.04 -23.84 -5.60
C TYR A 230 -11.85 -24.18 -7.08
N ASP A 231 -12.32 -23.28 -7.94
CA ASP A 231 -12.20 -23.35 -9.39
C ASP A 231 -12.25 -21.91 -9.94
N LYS A 232 -11.10 -21.31 -10.21
CA LYS A 232 -11.00 -19.91 -10.65
C LYS A 232 -11.68 -19.68 -12.00
N GLU A 233 -11.73 -20.68 -12.88
CA GLU A 233 -12.28 -20.54 -14.23
C GLU A 233 -13.81 -20.64 -14.20
N ASN A 234 -14.34 -21.67 -13.53
CA ASN A 234 -15.78 -21.95 -13.56
C ASN A 234 -16.54 -21.35 -12.37
N LYS A 235 -15.85 -21.09 -11.24
CA LYS A 235 -16.44 -20.67 -9.95
C LYS A 235 -15.69 -19.48 -9.36
N ALA A 236 -15.41 -18.47 -10.18
CA ALA A 236 -14.58 -17.30 -9.79
C ALA A 236 -15.04 -16.62 -8.49
N GLY A 237 -16.36 -16.46 -8.29
CA GLY A 237 -16.93 -15.87 -7.08
C GLY A 237 -16.66 -16.70 -5.82
N VAL A 238 -16.95 -18.01 -5.88
CA VAL A 238 -16.71 -18.95 -4.77
C VAL A 238 -15.21 -19.05 -4.46
N SER A 239 -14.37 -19.13 -5.49
CA SER A 239 -12.91 -19.20 -5.36
C SER A 239 -12.32 -17.94 -4.71
N ASN A 240 -12.86 -16.75 -5.01
CA ASN A 240 -12.47 -15.51 -4.35
C ASN A 240 -12.83 -15.54 -2.85
N LEU A 241 -14.05 -15.98 -2.52
CA LEU A 241 -14.48 -16.11 -1.12
C LEU A 241 -13.66 -17.16 -0.35
N MET A 242 -13.33 -18.30 -0.97
CA MET A 242 -12.46 -19.33 -0.40
C MET A 242 -11.03 -18.81 -0.19
N SER A 243 -10.53 -17.96 -1.09
CA SER A 243 -9.23 -17.31 -0.92
C SER A 243 -9.22 -16.42 0.33
N ILE A 244 -10.27 -15.62 0.53
CA ILE A 244 -10.42 -14.79 1.74
C ILE A 244 -10.51 -15.68 3.00
N TYR A 245 -11.33 -16.73 2.95
CA TYR A 245 -11.50 -17.67 4.06
C TYR A 245 -10.15 -18.29 4.46
N SER A 246 -9.42 -18.82 3.48
CA SER A 246 -8.13 -19.49 3.67
C SER A 246 -7.12 -18.57 4.33
N ILE A 247 -7.01 -17.32 3.88
CA ILE A 247 -6.05 -16.33 4.40
C ILE A 247 -6.28 -15.99 5.88
N PHE A 248 -7.54 -15.86 6.30
CA PHE A 248 -7.86 -15.47 7.67
C PHE A 248 -7.99 -16.65 8.63
N SER A 249 -8.42 -17.81 8.14
CA SER A 249 -8.51 -19.02 8.98
C SER A 249 -7.21 -19.83 9.04
N GLY A 250 -6.30 -19.62 8.09
CA GLY A 250 -5.10 -20.45 7.92
C GLY A 250 -5.37 -21.83 7.32
N LYS A 251 -6.63 -22.16 6.97
CA LYS A 251 -7.01 -23.46 6.39
C LYS A 251 -6.70 -23.50 4.90
N SER A 252 -6.28 -24.66 4.42
CA SER A 252 -6.12 -24.95 3.00
C SER A 252 -7.48 -25.02 2.28
N TYR A 253 -7.46 -24.89 0.95
CA TYR A 253 -8.68 -25.05 0.15
C TYR A 253 -9.32 -26.42 0.33
N SER A 254 -8.53 -27.50 0.44
CA SER A 254 -9.04 -28.86 0.66
C SER A 254 -9.79 -28.98 1.99
N GLU A 255 -9.23 -28.41 3.07
CA GLU A 255 -9.91 -28.40 4.38
C GLU A 255 -11.21 -27.61 4.34
N ILE A 256 -11.24 -26.49 3.61
CA ILE A 256 -12.47 -25.71 3.42
C ILE A 256 -13.51 -26.52 2.63
N GLU A 257 -13.11 -27.19 1.54
CA GLU A 257 -14.02 -28.03 0.75
C GLU A 257 -14.65 -29.15 1.59
N GLU A 258 -13.86 -29.86 2.40
CA GLU A 258 -14.35 -30.89 3.32
C GLU A 258 -15.32 -30.33 4.38
N MET A 259 -15.03 -29.16 4.95
CA MET A 259 -15.89 -28.51 5.94
C MET A 259 -17.30 -28.16 5.43
N TYR A 260 -17.42 -27.92 4.12
CA TYR A 260 -18.64 -27.52 3.45
C TYR A 260 -19.19 -28.61 2.52
N GLU A 261 -18.71 -29.86 2.64
CA GLU A 261 -19.32 -30.99 1.96
C GLU A 261 -20.78 -31.15 2.40
N GLY A 262 -21.69 -31.17 1.42
CA GLY A 262 -23.14 -31.23 1.67
C GLY A 262 -23.78 -29.94 2.23
N LYS A 263 -23.02 -28.85 2.39
CA LYS A 263 -23.54 -27.54 2.83
C LYS A 263 -23.68 -26.57 1.65
N GLY A 264 -24.61 -25.62 1.78
CA GLY A 264 -24.86 -24.61 0.74
C GLY A 264 -24.05 -23.32 0.93
N TYR A 265 -24.13 -22.42 -0.06
CA TYR A 265 -23.47 -21.11 -0.01
C TYR A 265 -23.97 -20.20 1.12
N GLY A 266 -25.18 -20.41 1.63
CA GLY A 266 -25.71 -19.63 2.76
C GLY A 266 -24.88 -19.84 4.03
N ASP A 267 -24.58 -21.09 4.36
CA ASP A 267 -23.76 -21.47 5.51
C ASP A 267 -22.33 -20.97 5.31
N PHE A 268 -21.73 -21.26 4.14
CA PHE A 268 -20.38 -20.82 3.81
C PHE A 268 -20.19 -19.29 3.91
N LYS A 269 -21.13 -18.50 3.37
CA LYS A 269 -21.05 -17.02 3.44
C LYS A 269 -21.26 -16.49 4.85
N SER A 270 -22.06 -17.18 5.67
CA SER A 270 -22.29 -16.77 7.06
C SER A 270 -21.03 -17.00 7.90
N ASP A 271 -20.43 -18.19 7.79
CA ASP A 271 -19.17 -18.51 8.47
C ASP A 271 -18.01 -17.63 7.97
N LEU A 272 -17.94 -17.35 6.66
CA LEU A 272 -16.95 -16.43 6.11
C LEU A 272 -17.10 -15.02 6.70
N ALA A 273 -18.35 -14.55 6.91
CA ALA A 273 -18.58 -13.26 7.54
C ALA A 273 -18.03 -13.23 8.97
N GLU A 274 -18.23 -14.31 9.73
CA GLU A 274 -17.65 -14.43 11.08
C GLU A 274 -16.12 -14.46 11.05
N VAL A 275 -15.51 -15.21 10.13
CA VAL A 275 -14.05 -15.26 9.96
C VAL A 275 -13.47 -13.87 9.63
N VAL A 276 -14.10 -13.14 8.70
CA VAL A 276 -13.67 -11.80 8.32
C VAL A 276 -13.86 -10.80 9.48
N LEU A 277 -14.97 -10.89 10.20
CA LEU A 277 -15.22 -10.04 11.36
C LEU A 277 -14.27 -10.32 12.53
N GLY A 278 -13.90 -11.58 12.75
CA GLY A 278 -12.90 -11.97 13.76
C GLY A 278 -11.54 -11.32 13.54
N GLU A 279 -11.15 -11.10 12.29
CA GLU A 279 -9.93 -10.35 11.94
C GLU A 279 -10.13 -8.83 12.03
N ILE A 280 -11.26 -8.30 11.54
CA ILE A 280 -11.47 -6.85 11.41
C ILE A 280 -11.82 -6.17 12.75
N LEU A 281 -12.59 -6.81 13.62
CA LEU A 281 -13.06 -6.17 14.87
C LEU A 281 -11.90 -5.73 15.78
N PRO A 282 -10.86 -6.55 16.05
CA PRO A 282 -9.71 -6.10 16.83
C PRO A 282 -8.97 -4.91 16.20
N ILE A 283 -8.88 -4.89 14.86
CA ILE A 283 -8.29 -3.76 14.11
C ILE A 283 -9.15 -2.50 14.31
N GLN A 284 -10.47 -2.61 14.25
CA GLN A 284 -11.38 -1.48 14.46
C GLN A 284 -11.31 -0.96 15.90
N GLU A 285 -11.25 -1.85 16.89
CA GLU A 285 -11.09 -1.49 18.30
C GLU A 285 -9.80 -0.69 18.50
N ARG A 286 -8.66 -1.24 18.07
CA ARG A 286 -7.36 -0.55 18.19
C ARG A 286 -7.30 0.76 17.40
N TYR A 287 -7.94 0.81 16.22
CA TYR A 287 -8.06 2.03 15.44
C TYR A 287 -8.80 3.12 16.21
N ASN A 288 -9.93 2.79 16.83
CA ASN A 288 -10.75 3.75 17.58
C ASN A 288 -10.06 4.26 18.85
N GLU A 289 -9.21 3.44 19.48
CA GLU A 289 -8.35 3.88 20.58
C GLU A 289 -7.32 4.93 20.12
N LEU A 290 -6.83 4.82 18.89
CA LEU A 290 -5.69 5.61 18.40
C LEU A 290 -6.09 6.90 17.67
N ILE A 291 -7.17 6.88 16.88
CA ILE A 291 -7.45 7.92 15.87
C ILE A 291 -7.53 9.35 16.44
N ASP A 292 -8.03 9.47 17.68
CA ASP A 292 -8.16 10.74 18.40
C ASP A 292 -7.24 10.81 19.63
N SER A 293 -6.33 9.85 19.79
CA SER A 293 -5.37 9.80 20.90
C SER A 293 -4.13 10.65 20.60
N PRO A 294 -3.59 11.39 21.59
CA PRO A 294 -2.28 12.04 21.49
C PRO A 294 -1.14 11.07 21.15
N GLU A 295 -1.26 9.80 21.54
CA GLU A 295 -0.28 8.74 21.26
C GLU A 295 0.01 8.64 19.75
N LEU A 296 -1.01 8.80 18.90
CA LEU A 296 -0.83 8.72 17.45
C LEU A 296 0.07 9.83 16.93
N ASP A 297 -0.14 11.06 17.40
CA ASP A 297 0.66 12.21 17.00
C ASP A 297 2.10 12.09 17.54
N GLU A 298 2.28 11.61 18.79
CA GLU A 298 3.61 11.35 19.37
C GLU A 298 4.40 10.27 18.61
N ILE A 299 3.73 9.21 18.13
CA ILE A 299 4.36 8.18 17.29
C ILE A 299 4.82 8.78 15.96
N LEU A 300 3.98 9.60 15.32
CA LEU A 300 4.32 10.23 14.05
C LEU A 300 5.46 11.24 14.20
N ASP A 301 5.47 12.03 15.27
CA ASP A 301 6.56 12.97 15.58
C ASP A 301 7.91 12.25 15.70
N ARG A 302 7.96 11.15 16.47
CA ARG A 302 9.18 10.33 16.62
C ARG A 302 9.59 9.68 15.30
N GLY A 303 8.63 9.19 14.53
CA GLY A 303 8.88 8.63 13.20
C GLY A 303 9.46 9.66 12.24
N ALA A 304 8.88 10.86 12.19
CA ALA A 304 9.35 11.97 11.37
C ALA A 304 10.74 12.44 11.78
N GLU A 305 11.06 12.50 13.09
CA GLU A 305 12.39 12.83 13.58
C GLU A 305 13.44 11.83 13.08
N LYS A 306 13.19 10.52 13.27
CA LYS A 306 14.09 9.46 12.82
C LYS A 306 14.26 9.46 11.31
N ALA A 307 13.17 9.63 10.56
CA ALA A 307 13.19 9.73 9.11
C ALA A 307 13.99 10.95 8.63
N ASN A 308 13.82 12.11 9.26
CA ASN A 308 14.60 13.31 8.98
C ASN A 308 16.11 13.09 9.20
N ILE A 309 16.51 12.41 10.27
CA ILE A 309 17.92 12.14 10.54
C ILE A 309 18.55 11.31 9.42
N GLU A 310 17.90 10.22 8.99
CA GLU A 310 18.42 9.35 7.94
C GLU A 310 18.38 10.03 6.56
N ALA A 311 17.26 10.63 6.19
CA ALA A 311 17.08 11.26 4.89
C ALA A 311 18.03 12.45 4.69
N ASN A 312 18.25 13.27 5.72
CA ASN A 312 19.19 14.40 5.63
C ASN A 312 20.67 13.97 5.54
N LYS A 313 21.03 12.76 5.97
CA LYS A 313 22.37 12.20 5.67
C LYS A 313 22.51 11.94 4.17
N MET A 314 21.49 11.38 3.53
CA MET A 314 21.50 11.12 2.09
C MET A 314 21.47 12.40 1.27
N ILE A 315 20.63 13.38 1.64
CA ILE A 315 20.60 14.69 0.98
C ILE A 315 21.97 15.36 0.97
N ARG A 316 22.70 15.34 2.09
CA ARG A 316 24.06 15.90 2.14
C ARG A 316 25.00 15.21 1.15
N LYS A 317 24.91 13.88 1.02
CA LYS A 317 25.69 13.13 0.01
C LYS A 317 25.31 13.54 -1.40
N MET A 318 24.00 13.63 -1.70
CA MET A 318 23.50 14.05 -3.02
C MET A 318 23.97 15.47 -3.37
N TYR A 319 23.84 16.41 -2.44
CA TYR A 319 24.30 17.80 -2.64
C TYR A 319 25.80 17.87 -2.90
N ASN A 320 26.60 17.16 -2.10
CA ASN A 320 28.05 17.10 -2.32
C ASN A 320 28.42 16.47 -3.66
N GLY A 321 27.73 15.38 -4.05
CA GLY A 321 27.95 14.70 -5.33
C GLY A 321 27.63 15.60 -6.53
N MET A 322 26.59 16.43 -6.43
CA MET A 322 26.18 17.36 -7.48
C MET A 322 26.85 18.73 -7.42
N GLY A 323 27.60 19.03 -6.36
CA GLY A 323 28.15 20.37 -6.11
C GLY A 323 27.10 21.43 -5.76
N LEU A 324 25.96 21.03 -5.18
CA LEU A 324 24.92 21.96 -4.72
C LEU A 324 25.29 22.59 -3.37
N GLY A 325 24.99 23.89 -3.24
CA GLY A 325 25.17 24.63 -1.99
C GLY A 325 26.63 25.00 -1.71
N ARG A 326 27.07 24.81 -0.45
CA ARG A 326 28.41 25.17 0.05
C ARG A 326 29.00 23.98 0.81
N LYS A 327 30.33 23.87 0.85
CA LYS A 327 31.03 22.82 1.61
C LYS A 327 30.66 22.93 3.10
N ARG A 328 30.04 21.89 3.65
CA ARG A 328 29.60 21.75 5.04
C ARG A 328 29.88 20.33 5.53
#